data_AF-A0A848SR49-F1
#
_entry.id   AF-A0A848SR49-F1
#
_cell.length_a   1.000
_cell.length_b   1.000
_cell.length_c   1.000
_cell.angle_alpha   90.00
_cell.angle_beta   90.00
_cell.angle_gamma   90.00
#
_symmetry.space_group_name_H-M   'P 1'
#
loop_
_entity.id
_entity.type
_entity.pdbx_description
1 polymer ?
#
loop_
_entity_poly.entity_id
_entity_poly.type
_entity_poly.pdbx_seq_one_letter_code
_entity_poly.pdbx_strand_id
1 'polypeptide(L)'
;MSLISIRALAASLALATIAAPLAAQDSNTVTNTEFEAENDPFIWLEETRSDRALDWVRAENAKSESALQSDPRFEQLKAEALAIYNADDRVPDVNIMPYGLVNFWQDAQNPKGILRRTTLESWRGDQPEWETILDIDALAKAEGKEWVYGGMSCLPPEGTHC
;
A
#
# COMPACT_ATOMS: atom_id res chain seq x y z
N MET A 1 -13.40 -83.33 -13.74
CA MET A 1 -14.20 -83.31 -12.51
C MET A 1 -14.30 -81.85 -12.09
N SER A 2 -15.51 -81.31 -12.11
CA SER A 2 -15.84 -79.90 -11.85
C SER A 2 -15.35 -79.44 -10.47
N LEU A 3 -14.90 -78.19 -10.34
CA LEU A 3 -15.59 -77.16 -9.53
C LEU A 3 -14.76 -75.86 -9.36
N ILE A 4 -15.43 -74.77 -9.74
CA ILE A 4 -15.46 -73.43 -9.13
C ILE A 4 -14.37 -72.42 -9.53
N SER A 5 -14.79 -71.60 -10.49
CA SER A 5 -14.36 -70.23 -10.79
C SER A 5 -15.13 -69.25 -9.92
N ILE A 6 -14.47 -68.31 -9.22
CA ILE A 6 -15.10 -67.06 -8.72
C ILE A 6 -14.05 -65.95 -8.62
N ARG A 7 -14.26 -64.87 -9.40
CA ARG A 7 -14.37 -63.46 -8.97
C ARG A 7 -13.83 -62.52 -10.05
N ALA A 8 -14.78 -61.96 -10.76
CA ALA A 8 -14.67 -60.74 -11.54
C ALA A 8 -14.20 -59.57 -10.65
N LEU A 9 -13.38 -58.70 -11.22
CA LEU A 9 -13.52 -57.26 -11.04
C LEU A 9 -13.03 -56.60 -12.35
N ALA A 10 -13.99 -56.09 -13.13
CA ALA A 10 -13.73 -55.26 -14.29
C ALA A 10 -13.37 -53.85 -13.81
N ALA A 11 -12.17 -53.37 -14.14
CA ALA A 11 -11.81 -51.97 -13.99
C ALA A 11 -12.11 -51.25 -15.30
N SER A 12 -13.17 -50.45 -15.29
CA SER A 12 -13.65 -49.67 -16.44
C SER A 12 -12.71 -48.52 -16.79
N LEU A 13 -12.50 -48.38 -18.10
CA LEU A 13 -11.80 -47.32 -18.80
C LEU A 13 -12.60 -46.01 -18.76
N ALA A 14 -11.96 -44.88 -18.44
CA ALA A 14 -12.38 -43.55 -18.89
C ALA A 14 -11.19 -42.58 -18.89
N LEU A 15 -10.45 -42.52 -20.00
CA LEU A 15 -9.59 -41.38 -20.30
C LEU A 15 -10.51 -40.20 -20.68
N ALA A 16 -10.68 -39.25 -19.77
CA ALA A 16 -11.25 -37.95 -20.12
C ALA A 16 -10.15 -37.09 -20.73
N THR A 17 -10.10 -37.04 -22.06
CA THR A 17 -9.38 -35.99 -22.80
C THR A 17 -10.07 -34.65 -22.53
N ILE A 18 -9.45 -33.79 -21.73
CA ILE A 18 -9.87 -32.39 -21.59
C ILE A 18 -9.43 -31.67 -22.87
N ALA A 19 -10.31 -31.64 -23.88
CA ALA A 19 -10.20 -30.70 -24.97
C ALA A 19 -10.56 -29.32 -24.43
N ALA A 20 -9.57 -28.44 -24.24
CA ALA A 20 -9.82 -27.04 -23.96
C ALA A 20 -10.44 -26.39 -25.21
N PRO A 21 -11.62 -25.75 -25.14
CA PRO A 21 -12.06 -24.88 -26.22
C PRO A 21 -11.28 -23.56 -26.09
N LEU A 22 -10.12 -23.51 -26.74
CA LEU A 22 -9.36 -22.29 -27.04
C LEU A 22 -10.04 -21.49 -28.18
N ALA A 23 -11.36 -21.27 -28.09
CA ALA A 23 -12.15 -20.67 -29.16
C ALA A 23 -13.28 -19.77 -28.63
N ALA A 24 -13.00 -18.95 -27.62
CA ALA A 24 -13.90 -17.88 -27.19
C ALA A 24 -13.14 -16.63 -26.66
N GLN A 25 -11.93 -16.37 -27.15
CA GLN A 25 -11.35 -15.02 -27.06
C GLN A 25 -11.63 -14.29 -28.36
N ASP A 26 -12.88 -13.90 -28.53
CA ASP A 26 -13.27 -12.93 -29.56
C ASP A 26 -12.60 -11.60 -29.18
N SER A 27 -11.43 -11.34 -29.75
CA SER A 27 -10.57 -10.18 -29.42
C SER A 27 -11.05 -8.89 -30.09
N ASN A 28 -12.37 -8.73 -30.25
CA ASN A 28 -13.01 -7.59 -30.90
C ASN A 28 -14.04 -6.93 -29.97
N THR A 29 -13.75 -6.81 -28.68
CA THR A 29 -14.38 -5.74 -27.90
C THR A 29 -13.74 -4.44 -28.35
N VAL A 30 -14.32 -3.82 -29.38
CA VAL A 30 -14.17 -2.38 -29.60
C VAL A 30 -14.85 -1.73 -28.40
N THR A 31 -14.11 -1.46 -27.34
CA THR A 31 -14.56 -0.58 -26.26
C THR A 31 -14.78 0.79 -26.90
N ASN A 32 -16.02 1.08 -27.28
CA ASN A 32 -16.37 2.41 -27.74
C ASN A 32 -16.47 3.28 -26.50
N THR A 33 -15.33 3.76 -26.00
CA THR A 33 -15.22 4.53 -24.75
C THR A 33 -16.20 5.71 -24.70
N GLU A 34 -16.51 6.30 -25.86
CA GLU A 34 -17.51 7.36 -25.99
C GLU A 34 -18.93 6.86 -25.68
N PHE A 35 -19.31 5.66 -26.13
CA PHE A 35 -20.63 5.07 -25.83
C PHE A 35 -20.76 4.65 -24.36
N GLU A 36 -19.67 4.19 -23.73
CA GLU A 36 -19.69 3.82 -22.31
C GLU A 36 -19.81 5.07 -21.42
N ALA A 37 -19.09 6.16 -21.73
CA ALA A 37 -19.20 7.42 -21.00
C ALA A 37 -20.60 8.06 -21.12
N GLU A 38 -21.24 7.97 -22.29
CA GLU A 38 -22.61 8.48 -22.50
C GLU A 38 -23.68 7.72 -21.70
N ASN A 39 -23.39 6.48 -21.29
CA ASN A 39 -24.32 5.62 -20.57
C ASN A 39 -23.93 5.38 -19.10
N ASP A 40 -22.84 5.98 -18.61
CA ASP A 40 -22.41 5.86 -17.21
C ASP A 40 -23.09 6.93 -16.32
N PRO A 41 -24.04 6.55 -15.44
CA PRO A 41 -24.69 7.49 -14.53
C PRO A 41 -23.72 8.13 -13.51
N PHE A 42 -22.51 7.60 -13.37
CA PHE A 42 -21.47 8.05 -12.45
C PHE A 42 -20.28 8.74 -13.12
N ILE A 43 -20.33 9.01 -14.43
CA ILE A 43 -19.22 9.64 -15.18
C ILE A 43 -18.70 10.95 -14.53
N TRP A 44 -19.58 11.69 -13.85
CA TRP A 44 -19.24 12.92 -13.13
C TRP A 44 -18.32 12.72 -11.91
N LEU A 45 -18.15 11.49 -11.42
CA LEU A 45 -17.16 11.17 -10.38
C LEU A 45 -15.72 11.23 -10.92
N GLU A 46 -15.52 11.12 -12.24
CA GLU A 46 -14.20 11.28 -12.87
C GLU A 46 -13.70 12.73 -12.84
N GLU A 47 -14.62 13.69 -12.67
CA GLU A 47 -14.28 15.08 -12.36
C GLU A 47 -13.85 15.19 -10.89
N THR A 48 -12.69 14.60 -10.56
CA THR A 48 -12.16 14.39 -9.20
C THR A 48 -12.05 15.64 -8.32
N ARG A 49 -12.12 16.84 -8.91
CA ARG A 49 -12.06 18.12 -8.20
C ARG A 49 -13.33 18.96 -8.34
N SER A 50 -14.41 18.42 -8.90
CA SER A 50 -15.70 19.11 -8.94
C SER A 50 -16.36 19.10 -7.56
N ASP A 51 -17.11 20.16 -7.25
CA ASP A 51 -17.86 20.24 -5.98
C ASP A 51 -18.83 19.06 -5.83
N ARG A 52 -19.48 18.66 -6.93
CA ARG A 52 -20.40 17.52 -6.96
C ARG A 52 -19.70 16.22 -6.55
N ALA A 53 -18.56 15.90 -7.17
CA ALA A 53 -17.77 14.70 -6.85
C ALA A 53 -17.29 14.72 -5.40
N LEU A 54 -16.75 15.85 -4.94
CA LEU A 54 -16.23 15.99 -3.58
C LEU A 54 -17.33 15.91 -2.51
N ASP A 55 -18.50 16.49 -2.75
CA ASP A 55 -19.64 16.39 -1.82
C ASP A 55 -20.15 14.95 -1.69
N TRP A 56 -20.20 14.22 -2.81
CA TRP A 56 -20.54 12.81 -2.77
C TRP A 56 -19.51 11.99 -1.99
N VAL A 57 -18.21 12.19 -2.24
CA VAL A 57 -17.13 11.50 -1.49
C VAL A 57 -17.24 11.79 0.00
N ARG A 58 -17.46 13.05 0.40
CA ARG A 58 -17.66 13.42 1.82
C ARG A 58 -18.83 12.67 2.44
N ALA A 59 -19.95 12.57 1.72
CA ALA A 59 -21.14 11.86 2.19
C ALA A 59 -20.88 10.35 2.36
N GLU A 60 -20.19 9.71 1.40
CA GLU A 60 -19.85 8.29 1.51
C GLU A 60 -18.79 8.01 2.59
N ASN A 61 -17.81 8.91 2.76
CA ASN A 61 -16.84 8.83 3.85
C ASN A 61 -17.53 8.93 5.20
N ALA A 62 -18.46 9.88 5.39
CA ALA A 62 -19.19 10.04 6.65
C ALA A 62 -19.99 8.78 7.02
N LYS A 63 -20.61 8.11 6.04
CA LYS A 63 -21.30 6.82 6.26
C LYS A 63 -20.32 5.74 6.73
N SER A 64 -19.19 5.61 6.03
CA SER A 64 -18.18 4.59 6.31
C SER A 64 -17.50 4.82 7.67
N GLU A 65 -17.12 6.05 7.96
CA GLU A 65 -16.54 6.46 9.23
C GLU A 65 -17.52 6.23 10.38
N SER A 66 -18.78 6.64 10.24
CA SER A 66 -19.79 6.41 11.27
C SER A 66 -20.00 4.91 11.53
N ALA A 67 -20.01 4.08 10.49
CA ALA A 67 -20.15 2.64 10.65
C ALA A 67 -18.97 2.04 11.42
N LEU A 68 -17.73 2.38 11.03
CA LEU A 68 -16.51 1.89 11.68
C LEU A 68 -16.36 2.38 13.13
N GLN A 69 -16.62 3.67 13.38
CA GLN A 69 -16.47 4.28 14.70
C GLN A 69 -17.57 3.86 15.69
N SER A 70 -18.71 3.37 15.19
CA SER A 70 -19.77 2.83 16.04
C SER A 70 -19.46 1.44 16.62
N ASP A 71 -18.43 0.75 16.10
CA ASP A 71 -17.99 -0.53 16.65
C ASP A 71 -17.34 -0.29 18.03
N PRO A 72 -17.79 -0.96 19.10
CA PRO A 72 -17.22 -0.80 20.44
C PRO A 72 -15.72 -1.08 20.54
N ARG A 73 -15.14 -1.81 19.57
CA ARG A 73 -13.71 -2.13 19.51
C ARG A 73 -12.87 -1.02 18.92
N PHE A 74 -13.48 -0.05 18.24
CA PHE A 74 -12.76 0.97 17.45
C PHE A 74 -11.73 1.74 18.27
N GLU A 75 -12.13 2.29 19.43
CA GLU A 75 -11.23 3.10 20.26
C GLU A 75 -10.03 2.31 20.77
N GLN A 76 -10.24 1.05 21.17
CA GLN A 76 -9.15 0.18 21.60
C GLN A 76 -8.18 -0.09 20.44
N LEU A 77 -8.68 -0.52 19.28
CA LEU A 77 -7.84 -0.83 18.12
C LEU A 77 -7.08 0.39 17.62
N LYS A 78 -7.72 1.56 17.62
CA LYS A 78 -7.08 2.83 17.27
C LYS A 78 -5.96 3.17 18.25
N ALA A 79 -6.18 3.02 19.56
CA ALA A 79 -5.17 3.28 20.57
C ALA A 79 -3.98 2.32 20.45
N GLU A 80 -4.23 1.03 20.24
CA GLU A 80 -3.18 0.02 20.03
C GLU A 80 -2.36 0.30 18.75
N ALA A 81 -3.04 0.63 17.65
CA ALA A 81 -2.36 1.01 16.42
C ALA A 81 -1.50 2.26 16.61
N LEU A 82 -2.03 3.31 17.25
CA LEU A 82 -1.28 4.54 17.52
C LEU A 82 -0.08 4.29 18.44
N ALA A 83 -0.20 3.40 19.43
CA ALA A 83 0.92 3.04 20.29
C ALA A 83 2.06 2.40 19.47
N ILE A 84 1.74 1.55 18.50
CA ILE A 84 2.73 0.94 17.61
C ILE A 84 3.33 1.98 16.64
N TYR A 85 2.49 2.79 15.98
CA TYR A 85 2.96 3.78 15.01
C TYR A 85 3.82 4.88 15.62
N ASN A 86 3.54 5.26 16.88
CA ASN A 86 4.27 6.29 17.60
C ASN A 86 5.36 5.76 18.53
N ALA A 87 5.63 4.45 18.51
CA ALA A 87 6.66 3.85 19.34
C ALA A 87 8.05 4.43 19.01
N ASP A 88 8.77 4.85 20.03
CA ASP A 88 10.11 5.45 19.93
C ASP A 88 11.22 4.40 19.90
N ASP A 89 10.92 3.17 20.31
CA ASP A 89 11.82 2.01 20.35
C ASP A 89 11.83 1.16 19.08
N ARG A 90 11.13 1.59 18.01
CA ARG A 90 11.16 0.90 16.72
C ARG A 90 12.56 0.93 16.12
N VAL A 91 13.01 -0.22 15.62
CA VAL A 91 14.28 -0.34 14.90
C VAL A 91 14.23 0.52 13.62
N PRO A 92 15.09 1.55 13.48
CA PRO A 92 15.09 2.39 12.29
C PRO A 92 15.66 1.63 11.09
N ASP A 93 14.87 1.51 10.03
CA ASP A 93 15.36 0.98 8.76
C ASP A 93 16.27 2.01 8.07
N VAL A 94 17.49 1.59 7.71
CA VAL A 94 18.55 2.48 7.24
C VAL A 94 19.04 2.11 5.85
N ASN A 95 19.20 3.13 5.02
CA ASN A 95 19.91 3.02 3.74
C ASN A 95 21.39 3.34 3.97
N ILE A 96 22.28 2.50 3.43
CA ILE A 96 23.72 2.74 3.49
C ILE A 96 24.11 3.66 2.33
N MET A 97 24.55 4.87 2.66
CA MET A 97 24.98 5.88 1.72
C MET A 97 26.47 6.21 1.89
N PRO A 98 27.14 6.80 0.88
CA PRO A 98 28.54 7.21 0.99
C PRO A 98 28.83 8.17 2.16
N TYR A 99 27.82 8.91 2.63
CA TYR A 99 27.91 9.88 3.72
C TYR A 99 27.28 9.41 5.05
N GLY A 100 26.89 8.14 5.17
CA GLY A 100 26.36 7.58 6.42
C GLY A 100 25.14 6.68 6.24
N LEU A 101 24.48 6.38 7.35
CA LEU A 101 23.23 5.62 7.39
C LEU A 101 22.05 6.59 7.40
N VAL A 102 21.16 6.49 6.41
CA VAL A 102 20.03 7.40 6.24
C VAL A 102 18.72 6.69 6.60
N ASN A 103 17.92 7.34 7.44
CA ASN A 103 16.62 6.85 7.87
C ASN A 103 15.56 7.93 7.67
N PHE A 104 14.35 7.52 7.29
CA PHE A 104 13.16 8.36 7.37
C PHE A 104 12.35 7.93 8.59
N TRP A 105 11.97 8.88 9.43
CA TRP A 105 11.33 8.62 10.72
C TRP A 105 10.04 9.39 10.87
N GLN A 106 8.99 8.73 11.35
CA GLN A 106 7.71 9.33 11.68
C GLN A 106 7.26 8.87 13.06
N ASP A 107 6.81 9.79 13.90
CA ASP A 107 6.29 9.51 15.24
C ASP A 107 5.21 10.54 15.62
N ALA A 108 4.81 10.55 16.89
CA ALA A 108 3.79 11.48 17.37
C ALA A 108 4.21 12.96 17.27
N GLN A 109 5.51 13.26 17.31
CA GLN A 109 6.05 14.62 17.22
C GLN A 109 6.28 15.04 15.77
N ASN A 110 6.57 14.07 14.90
CA ASN A 110 6.92 14.26 13.49
C ASN A 110 6.01 13.40 12.59
N PRO A 111 4.70 13.71 12.53
CA PRO A 111 3.76 12.89 11.78
C PRO A 111 4.00 12.94 10.26
N LYS A 112 4.54 14.04 9.70
CA LYS A 112 4.96 14.09 8.29
C LYS A 112 6.37 13.53 8.09
N GLY A 113 7.19 13.59 9.14
CA GLY A 113 8.42 12.84 9.28
C GLY A 113 9.69 13.67 9.11
N ILE A 114 10.81 13.05 9.47
CA ILE A 114 12.15 13.61 9.38
C ILE A 114 13.04 12.64 8.60
N LEU A 115 13.71 13.16 7.58
CA LEU A 115 14.86 12.51 6.96
C LEU A 115 16.10 12.84 7.77
N ARG A 116 16.77 11.81 8.27
CA ARG A 116 17.91 11.94 9.19
C ARG A 116 19.03 10.98 8.82
N ARG A 117 20.25 11.29 9.27
CA ARG A 117 21.42 10.41 9.11
C ARG A 117 22.16 10.18 10.42
N THR A 118 22.92 9.10 10.45
CA THR A 118 23.87 8.79 11.53
C THR A 118 25.12 8.10 10.96
N THR A 119 26.13 7.89 11.80
CA THR A 119 27.31 7.09 11.46
C THR A 119 27.10 5.62 11.82
N LEU A 120 27.85 4.72 11.18
CA LEU A 120 27.80 3.29 11.52
C LEU A 120 28.28 3.01 12.96
N GLU A 121 29.22 3.81 13.47
CA GLU A 121 29.69 3.69 14.86
C GLU A 121 28.57 4.03 15.84
N SER A 122 27.90 5.17 15.64
CA SER A 122 26.81 5.61 16.52
C SER A 122 25.59 4.69 16.42
N TRP A 123 25.25 4.22 15.21
CA TRP A 123 24.12 3.32 14.99
C TRP A 123 24.24 1.96 15.69
N ARG A 124 25.45 1.50 16.00
CA ARG A 124 25.69 0.26 16.74
C ARG A 124 25.47 0.39 18.25
N GLY A 125 25.40 1.61 18.78
CA GLY A 125 25.07 1.87 20.17
C GLY A 125 23.57 1.82 20.43
N ASP A 126 23.20 1.84 21.72
CA ASP A 126 21.79 1.81 22.14
C ASP A 126 21.07 3.14 21.87
N GLN A 127 21.81 4.23 21.69
CA GLN A 127 21.29 5.57 21.43
C GLN A 127 22.05 6.21 20.26
N PRO A 128 21.66 5.93 19.01
CA PRO A 128 22.26 6.56 17.85
C PRO A 128 22.00 8.07 17.84
N GLU A 129 23.05 8.84 17.55
CA GLU A 129 23.00 10.27 17.36
C GLU A 129 22.55 10.56 15.93
N TRP A 130 21.41 11.23 15.79
CA TRP A 130 20.80 11.53 14.50
C TRP A 130 20.98 13.01 14.14
N GLU A 131 21.45 13.25 12.92
CA GLU A 131 21.49 14.58 12.30
C GLU A 131 20.34 14.70 11.30
N THR A 132 19.51 15.73 11.45
CA THR A 132 18.42 16.03 10.51
C THR A 132 18.99 16.50 9.17
N ILE A 133 18.58 15.84 8.09
CA ILE A 133 18.81 16.30 6.71
C ILE A 133 17.65 17.21 6.28
N LEU A 134 16.41 16.74 6.47
CA LEU A 134 15.20 17.47 6.11
C LEU A 134 14.06 17.14 7.08
N ASP A 135 13.44 18.17 7.63
CA ASP A 135 12.24 18.07 8.46
C ASP A 135 11.01 18.42 7.60
N ILE A 136 10.16 17.43 7.34
CA ILE A 136 8.99 17.58 6.48
C ILE A 136 7.88 18.34 7.19
N ASP A 137 7.75 18.16 8.51
CA ASP A 137 6.81 18.89 9.35
C ASP A 137 7.14 20.39 9.37
N ALA A 138 8.42 20.74 9.56
CA ALA A 138 8.90 22.11 9.49
C ALA A 138 8.72 22.72 8.09
N LEU A 139 9.01 21.96 7.02
CA LEU A 139 8.82 22.41 5.64
C LEU A 139 7.34 22.70 5.33
N ALA A 140 6.44 21.79 5.69
CA ALA A 140 4.99 21.95 5.53
C ALA A 140 4.47 23.19 6.24
N LYS A 141 4.93 23.42 7.47
CA LYS A 141 4.59 24.60 8.24
C LYS A 141 5.13 25.89 7.60
N ALA A 142 6.38 25.87 7.13
CA ALA A 142 7.02 27.05 6.53
C ALA A 142 6.35 27.47 5.21
N GLU A 143 5.93 26.51 4.40
CA GLU A 143 5.29 26.79 3.11
C GLU A 143 3.77 26.90 3.18
N GLY A 144 3.15 26.51 4.29
CA GLY A 144 1.69 26.42 4.39
C GLY A 144 1.10 25.41 3.40
N LYS A 145 1.84 24.32 3.12
CA LYS A 145 1.46 23.27 2.17
C LYS A 145 1.55 21.90 2.82
N GLU A 146 0.72 20.99 2.34
CA GLU A 146 0.83 19.58 2.68
C GLU A 146 1.96 18.94 1.87
N TRP A 147 3.01 18.52 2.56
CA TRP A 147 4.14 17.78 1.98
C TRP A 147 4.12 16.32 2.42
N VAL A 148 4.48 15.45 1.48
CA VAL A 148 4.71 14.03 1.71
C VAL A 148 6.10 13.71 1.17
N TYR A 149 6.92 13.04 1.97
CA TYR A 149 8.23 12.60 1.53
C TYR A 149 8.09 11.42 0.55
N GLY A 150 8.47 11.65 -0.71
CA GLY A 150 8.38 10.66 -1.80
C GLY A 150 9.65 9.82 -2.00
N GLY A 151 10.60 9.88 -1.07
CA GLY A 151 11.93 9.31 -1.24
C GLY A 151 12.94 10.30 -1.81
N MET A 152 14.13 9.79 -2.12
CA MET A 152 15.28 10.57 -2.55
C MET A 152 16.08 9.78 -3.59
N SER A 153 16.65 10.46 -4.57
CA SER A 153 17.49 9.87 -5.61
C SER A 153 18.81 10.62 -5.65
N CYS A 154 19.91 9.88 -5.71
CA CYS A 154 21.25 10.47 -5.70
C CYS A 154 21.88 10.48 -7.09
N LEU A 155 22.64 11.54 -7.39
CA LEU A 155 23.41 11.67 -8.61
C LEU A 155 24.59 10.67 -8.62
N PRO A 156 24.70 9.78 -9.62
CA PRO A 156 25.84 8.88 -9.75
C PRO A 156 27.07 9.59 -10.38
N PRO A 157 28.28 9.02 -10.23
CA PRO A 157 28.58 7.80 -9.47
C PRO A 157 28.84 8.02 -7.98
N GLU A 158 29.15 9.24 -7.55
CA GLU A 158 29.58 9.50 -6.17
C GLU A 158 28.44 9.37 -5.16
N GLY A 159 27.18 9.59 -5.55
CA GLY A 159 26.02 9.42 -4.67
C GLY A 159 26.01 10.38 -3.47
N THR A 160 26.72 11.51 -3.57
CA THR A 160 26.85 12.53 -2.52
C THR A 160 25.87 13.69 -2.66
N HIS A 161 25.19 13.79 -3.81
CA HIS A 161 24.16 14.80 -4.07
C HIS A 161 22.83 14.10 -4.30
N CYS A 162 21.91 14.37 -3.40
CA CYS A 162 20.55 13.89 -3.36
C CYS A 162 19.70 15.05 -2.81
#